data_AF-A0A7J4J4V4-F1
#
_entry.id   AF-A0A7J4J4V4-F1
#
_cell.length_a   1.000
_cell.length_b   1.000
_cell.length_c   1.000
_cell.angle_alpha   90.00
_cell.angle_beta   90.00
_cell.angle_gamma   90.00
#
_symmetry.space_group_name_H-M   'P 1'
#
loop_
_entity.id
_entity.type
_entity.pdbx_description
1 polymer ?
#
loop_
_entity_poly.entity_id
_entity_poly.type
_entity_poly.pdbx_seq_one_letter_code
_entity_poly.pdbx_strand_id
1 'polypeptide(L)'
;MDKIEIVLRVSQGVSLLMFLGLVSFLFLRGSPANYLIAKGMVSAAFLLGILISWKNQPMGGGILLILGSIGLVVIMGNQLPASYFLVSLPYFAAGALFIGNYLYQERMEEKEEIDL
;
A
#
# COMPACT_ATOMS: atom_id res chain seq x y z
N MET A 1 22.10 -8.07 -13.16
CA MET A 1 20.63 -7.89 -13.12
C MET A 1 20.07 -8.27 -14.47
N ASP A 2 19.33 -9.37 -14.52
CA ASP A 2 18.81 -9.91 -15.77
C ASP A 2 17.58 -9.15 -16.25
N LYS A 3 17.49 -8.92 -17.56
CA LYS A 3 16.38 -8.18 -18.22
C LYS A 3 14.99 -8.70 -17.85
N ILE A 4 14.89 -9.97 -17.46
CA ILE A 4 13.65 -10.66 -17.04
C ILE A 4 13.12 -10.08 -15.71
N GLU A 5 14.01 -9.75 -14.78
CA GLU A 5 13.65 -9.24 -13.46
C GLU A 5 13.06 -7.82 -13.54
N ILE A 6 13.57 -7.00 -14.47
CA ILE A 6 13.08 -5.66 -14.75
C ILE A 6 11.67 -5.71 -15.35
N VAL A 7 11.42 -6.61 -16.30
CA VAL A 7 10.10 -6.78 -16.93
C VAL A 7 9.05 -7.23 -15.91
N LEU A 8 9.43 -8.11 -14.98
CA LEU A 8 8.56 -8.54 -13.88
C LEU A 8 8.21 -7.39 -12.92
N ARG A 9 9.19 -6.57 -12.53
CA ARG A 9 8.95 -5.40 -11.65
C ARG A 9 8.09 -4.34 -12.34
N VAL A 10 8.33 -4.07 -13.62
CA VAL A 10 7.54 -3.10 -14.41
C VAL A 10 6.12 -3.61 -14.60
N SER A 11 5.94 -4.90 -14.92
CA SER A 11 4.62 -5.53 -15.07
C SER A 11 3.80 -5.43 -13.77
N GLN A 12 4.42 -5.73 -12.62
CA GLN A 12 3.77 -5.59 -11.31
C GLN A 12 3.36 -4.15 -11.00
N GLY A 13 4.21 -3.17 -11.33
CA GLY A 13 3.88 -1.75 -11.17
C GLY A 13 2.71 -1.28 -12.05
N VAL A 14 2.64 -1.76 -13.30
CA VAL A 14 1.55 -1.44 -14.23
C VAL A 14 0.23 -2.08 -13.81
N SER A 15 0.24 -3.34 -13.36
CA SER A 15 -0.94 -4.01 -12.82
C SER A 15 -1.47 -3.30 -11.56
N LEU A 16 -0.56 -2.83 -10.69
CA LEU A 16 -0.92 -2.06 -9.50
C LEU A 16 -1.58 -0.72 -9.87
N LEU A 17 -1.00 0.03 -10.81
CA LEU A 17 -1.57 1.30 -11.29
C LEU A 17 -2.96 1.13 -11.91
N MET A 18 -3.17 0.07 -12.70
CA MET A 18 -4.48 -0.23 -13.28
C MET A 18 -5.52 -0.59 -12.21
N PHE A 19 -5.11 -1.38 -11.21
CA PHE A 19 -6.00 -1.71 -10.08
C PHE A 19 -6.40 -0.45 -9.30
N LEU A 20 -5.46 0.48 -9.09
CA LEU A 20 -5.75 1.75 -8.41
C LEU A 20 -6.67 2.68 -9.21
N GLY A 21 -6.49 2.73 -10.53
CA GLY A 21 -7.41 3.46 -11.42
C GLY A 21 -8.82 2.89 -11.35
N LEU A 22 -8.96 1.56 -11.34
CA LEU A 22 -10.25 0.88 -11.28
C LEU A 22 -10.98 1.13 -9.95
N VAL A 23 -10.27 1.02 -8.82
CA VAL A 23 -10.84 1.27 -7.49
C VAL A 23 -11.29 2.73 -7.38
N SER A 24 -10.48 3.69 -7.84
CA SER A 24 -10.81 5.12 -7.84
C SER A 24 -12.05 5.41 -8.69
N PHE A 25 -12.15 4.80 -9.88
CA PHE A 25 -13.30 4.94 -10.77
C PHE A 25 -14.60 4.39 -10.16
N LEU A 26 -14.53 3.27 -9.44
CA LEU A 26 -15.69 2.68 -8.78
C LEU A 26 -16.17 3.50 -7.57
N PHE A 27 -15.24 4.12 -6.83
CA PHE A 27 -15.58 5.05 -5.74
C PHE A 27 -16.30 6.31 -6.23
N LEU A 28 -15.94 6.82 -7.41
CA LEU A 28 -16.54 8.02 -8.01
C LEU A 28 -17.99 7.82 -8.48
N ARG A 29 -18.42 6.59 -8.77
CA ARG A 29 -19.71 6.32 -9.44
C ARG A 29 -20.91 6.13 -8.51
N GLY A 30 -20.78 6.42 -7.21
CA GLY A 30 -21.89 6.78 -6.29
C GLY A 30 -23.02 5.77 -6.01
N SER A 31 -23.02 4.56 -6.59
CA SER A 31 -24.05 3.54 -6.31
C SER A 31 -23.74 2.77 -5.02
N PRO A 32 -24.73 2.46 -4.16
CA PRO A 32 -24.52 1.67 -2.94
C PRO A 32 -23.98 0.26 -3.21
N ALA A 33 -24.32 -0.34 -4.35
CA ALA A 33 -23.71 -1.59 -4.79
C ALA A 33 -22.22 -1.43 -5.15
N ASN A 34 -21.88 -0.31 -5.81
CA ASN A 34 -20.49 0.05 -6.11
C ASN A 34 -19.71 0.36 -4.84
N TYR A 35 -20.34 0.87 -3.79
CA TYR A 35 -19.72 1.14 -2.50
C TYR A 35 -19.33 -0.14 -1.74
N LEU A 36 -20.17 -1.17 -1.78
CA LEU A 36 -19.85 -2.49 -1.21
C LEU A 36 -18.73 -3.19 -1.98
N ILE A 37 -18.78 -3.16 -3.32
CA ILE A 37 -17.72 -3.71 -4.17
C ILE A 37 -16.41 -2.95 -3.95
N ALA A 38 -16.46 -1.62 -3.88
CA ALA A 38 -15.28 -0.79 -3.67
C ALA A 38 -14.68 -1.00 -2.26
N LYS A 39 -15.51 -1.11 -1.22
CA LYS A 39 -15.03 -1.50 0.13
C LYS A 39 -14.40 -2.90 0.14
N GLY A 40 -15.02 -3.87 -0.54
CA GLY A 40 -14.48 -5.23 -0.65
C GLY A 40 -13.14 -5.28 -1.39
N MET A 41 -13.02 -4.55 -2.50
CA MET A 41 -11.79 -4.45 -3.28
C MET A 41 -10.68 -3.75 -2.50
N VAL A 42 -11.01 -2.69 -1.76
CA VAL A 42 -10.07 -2.02 -0.86
C VAL A 42 -9.58 -3.01 0.19
N SER A 43 -10.47 -3.65 0.95
CA SER A 43 -10.07 -4.65 1.96
C SER A 43 -9.22 -5.79 1.38
N ALA A 44 -9.53 -6.27 0.16
CA ALA A 44 -8.70 -7.24 -0.53
C ALA A 44 -7.30 -6.69 -0.88
N ALA A 45 -7.21 -5.43 -1.32
CA ALA A 45 -5.93 -4.75 -1.56
C ALA A 45 -5.12 -4.56 -0.28
N PHE A 46 -5.77 -4.33 0.87
CA PHE A 46 -5.09 -4.29 2.17
C PHE A 46 -4.46 -5.63 2.50
N LEU A 47 -5.24 -6.71 2.39
CA LEU A 47 -4.79 -8.07 2.68
C LEU A 47 -3.66 -8.50 1.75
N LEU A 48 -3.78 -8.20 0.44
CA LEU A 48 -2.71 -8.44 -0.52
C LEU A 48 -1.46 -7.61 -0.20
N GLY A 49 -1.62 -6.34 0.17
CA GLY A 49 -0.51 -5.48 0.60
C GLY A 49 0.20 -6.03 1.83
N ILE A 50 -0.53 -6.54 2.82
CA ILE A 50 0.04 -7.21 4.00
C ILE A 50 0.77 -8.50 3.61
N LEU A 51 0.16 -9.34 2.76
CA LEU A 51 0.76 -10.58 2.26
C LEU A 51 2.08 -10.33 1.51
N ILE A 52 2.12 -9.29 0.67
CA ILE A 52 3.35 -8.87 -0.01
C ILE A 52 4.37 -8.34 0.99
N SER A 53 3.94 -7.56 1.99
CA SER A 53 4.81 -7.00 3.04
C SER A 53 5.43 -8.09 3.92
N TRP A 54 4.73 -9.20 4.15
CA TRP A 54 5.27 -10.31 4.94
C TRP A 54 6.52 -10.92 4.29
N LYS A 55 6.50 -11.10 2.96
CA LYS A 55 7.61 -11.71 2.22
C LYS A 55 8.67 -10.69 1.80
N ASN A 56 8.27 -9.44 1.56
CA ASN A 56 9.17 -8.37 1.13
C ASN A 56 8.76 -7.06 1.83
N GLN A 57 9.23 -6.92 3.07
CA GLN A 57 8.87 -5.82 3.98
C GLN A 57 9.01 -4.42 3.36
N PRO A 58 10.13 -4.04 2.70
CA PRO A 58 10.27 -2.70 2.15
C PRO A 58 9.31 -2.45 0.97
N MET A 59 9.12 -3.44 0.09
CA MET A 59 8.26 -3.30 -1.08
C MET A 59 6.77 -3.23 -0.70
N GLY A 60 6.31 -4.16 0.15
CA GLY A 60 4.92 -4.16 0.60
C GLY A 60 4.60 -2.99 1.54
N GLY A 61 5.52 -2.67 2.45
CA GLY A 61 5.41 -1.51 3.33
C GLY A 61 5.31 -0.21 2.54
N GLY A 62 6.15 -0.05 1.51
CA GLY A 62 6.10 1.09 0.59
C GLY A 62 4.77 1.22 -0.15
N ILE A 63 4.24 0.11 -0.68
CA ILE A 63 2.93 0.11 -1.35
C ILE A 63 1.83 0.56 -0.39
N LEU A 64 1.77 -0.02 0.82
CA LEU A 64 0.77 0.36 1.83
C LEU A 64 0.89 1.83 2.23
N LEU A 65 2.11 2.34 2.39
CA LEU A 65 2.37 3.76 2.71
C LEU A 65 1.88 4.70 1.62
N ILE A 66 2.17 4.39 0.35
CA ILE A 66 1.73 5.19 -0.80
C ILE A 66 0.20 5.18 -0.88
N LEU A 67 -0.43 4.02 -0.72
CA LEU A 67 -1.90 3.90 -0.75
C LEU A 67 -2.57 4.67 0.37
N GLY A 68 -2.06 4.55 1.59
CA GLY A 68 -2.53 5.31 2.74
C GLY A 68 -2.38 6.81 2.52
N SER A 69 -1.22 7.25 2.02
CA SER A 69 -0.92 8.67 1.77
C SER A 69 -1.80 9.28 0.68
N ILE A 70 -1.95 8.60 -0.46
CA ILE A 70 -2.84 9.05 -1.55
C ILE A 70 -4.28 9.15 -1.02
N GLY A 71 -4.73 8.13 -0.28
CA GLY A 71 -6.05 8.15 0.34
C GLY A 71 -6.26 9.35 1.26
N LEU A 72 -5.30 9.62 2.17
CA LEU A 72 -5.36 10.78 3.06
C LEU A 72 -5.38 12.11 2.30
N VAL A 73 -4.55 12.28 1.27
CA VAL A 73 -4.52 13.48 0.42
C VAL A 73 -5.87 13.70 -0.28
N VAL A 74 -6.45 12.64 -0.85
CA VAL A 74 -7.75 12.71 -1.53
C VAL A 74 -8.88 13.06 -0.56
N ILE A 75 -8.85 12.47 0.65
CA ILE A 75 -9.85 12.73 1.68
C ILE A 75 -9.77 14.17 2.17
N MET A 76 -8.58 14.65 2.51
CA MET A 76 -8.37 16.02 2.98
C MET A 76 -8.65 17.04 1.87
N GLY A 77 -8.19 16.78 0.64
CA GLY A 77 -8.37 17.65 -0.52
C GLY A 77 -9.84 17.83 -0.93
N ASN A 78 -10.65 16.78 -0.76
CA ASN A 78 -12.09 16.83 -1.09
C ASN A 78 -12.99 17.02 0.14
N GLN A 79 -12.42 17.28 1.33
CA GLN A 79 -13.16 17.45 2.59
C GLN A 79 -14.14 16.30 2.87
N LEU A 80 -13.72 15.06 2.59
CA LEU A 80 -14.56 13.89 2.77
C LEU A 80 -14.82 13.61 4.27
N PRO A 81 -15.95 12.95 4.61
CA PRO A 81 -16.28 12.61 5.98
C PRO A 81 -15.20 11.78 6.69
N ALA A 82 -15.15 11.92 8.03
CA ALA A 82 -14.22 11.19 8.90
C ALA A 82 -14.21 9.67 8.68
N SER A 83 -15.32 9.09 8.23
CA SER A 83 -15.45 7.67 7.94
C SER A 83 -14.51 7.16 6.85
N TYR A 84 -14.06 8.02 5.92
CA TYR A 84 -13.10 7.63 4.89
C TYR A 84 -11.68 7.51 5.44
N PHE A 85 -11.34 8.26 6.49
CA PHE A 85 -10.03 8.15 7.15
C PHE A 85 -9.83 6.77 7.78
N LEU A 86 -10.91 6.11 8.22
CA LEU A 86 -10.86 4.74 8.76
C LEU A 86 -10.32 3.73 7.75
N VAL A 87 -10.33 4.06 6.47
CA VAL A 87 -9.77 3.22 5.42
C VAL A 87 -8.32 3.60 5.15
N SER A 88 -7.97 4.88 5.04
CA SER A 88 -6.60 5.28 4.65
C SER A 88 -5.59 5.24 5.79
N LEU A 89 -6.00 5.51 7.03
CA LEU A 89 -5.12 5.47 8.21
C LEU A 89 -4.49 4.09 8.43
N PRO A 90 -5.25 2.97 8.40
CA PRO A 90 -4.67 1.64 8.59
C PRO A 90 -3.61 1.28 7.54
N TYR A 91 -3.78 1.69 6.28
CA TYR A 91 -2.78 1.44 5.23
C TYR A 91 -1.51 2.24 5.49
N PHE A 92 -1.66 3.52 5.82
CA PHE A 92 -0.53 4.38 6.15
C PHE A 92 0.24 3.83 7.36
N ALA A 93 -0.48 3.50 8.43
CA ALA A 93 0.11 2.96 9.66
C ALA A 93 0.79 1.60 9.42
N ALA A 94 0.14 0.69 8.71
CA ALA A 94 0.72 -0.61 8.38
C ALA A 94 1.99 -0.44 7.51
N GLY A 95 1.94 0.41 6.49
CA GLY A 95 3.10 0.70 5.65
C GLY A 95 4.27 1.27 6.45
N ALA A 96 3.99 2.23 7.34
CA ALA A 96 5.01 2.83 8.21
C ALA A 96 5.62 1.81 9.18
N LEU A 97 4.81 0.90 9.73
CA LEU A 97 5.29 -0.18 10.61
C LEU A 97 6.21 -1.15 9.86
N PHE A 98 5.85 -1.58 8.65
CA PHE A 98 6.68 -2.48 7.87
C PHE A 98 8.02 -1.85 7.45
N ILE A 99 8.01 -0.61 6.99
CA ILE A 99 9.26 0.11 6.66
C ILE A 99 10.09 0.37 7.92
N GLY A 100 9.45 0.81 9.00
CA GLY A 100 10.14 1.07 10.27
C GLY A 100 10.79 -0.19 10.82
N ASN A 101 10.10 -1.34 10.77
CA ASN A 101 10.65 -2.63 11.18
C ASN A 101 11.84 -3.05 10.30
N TYR A 102 11.75 -2.88 8.98
CA TYR A 102 12.85 -3.17 8.06
C TYR A 102 14.09 -2.32 8.37
N LEU A 103 13.93 -1.00 8.52
CA LEU A 103 15.02 -0.08 8.87
C LEU A 103 15.63 -0.39 10.24
N TYR A 104 14.82 -0.88 11.18
CA TYR A 104 15.31 -1.30 12.49
C TYR A 104 16.17 -2.56 12.39
N GLN A 105 15.73 -3.56 11.61
CA GLN A 105 16.48 -4.80 11.38
C GLN A 105 17.82 -4.52 10.69
N GLU A 106 17.80 -3.71 9.63
CA GLU A 106 19.00 -3.32 8.87
C GLU A 106 20.05 -2.65 9.78
N ARG A 107 19.65 -1.76 10.69
CA ARG A 107 20.58 -1.13 11.65
C ARG A 107 21.14 -2.07 12.71
N MET A 108 20.42 -3.13 13.06
CA MET A 108 20.91 -4.10 14.04
C MET A 108 21.92 -5.05 13.40
N GLU A 109 21.69 -5.47 12.16
CA GLU A 109 22.64 -6.26 11.38
C GLU A 109 23.95 -5.49 11.14
N GLU A 110 23.86 -4.20 10.79
CA GLU A 110 25.04 -3.33 10.59
C GLU A 110 25.87 -3.19 11.88
N LYS A 111 25.24 -3.16 13.06
CA LYS A 111 25.96 -3.09 14.34
C LYS A 111 26.68 -4.39 14.69
N GLU A 112 26.06 -5.55 14.46
CA GLU A 112 26.68 -6.85 14.73
C GLU A 112 27.89 -7.11 13.81
N GLU A 113 27.87 -6.61 12.57
CA GLU A 113 28.98 -6.75 11.63
C GLU A 113 30.19 -5.86 11.97
N ILE A 114 29.96 -4.70 12.63
CA ILE A 114 31.02 -3.79 13.08
C ILE A 114 31.72 -4.30 14.36
N ASP A 115 31.01 -5.10 15.18
CA ASP A 115 31.53 -5.65 16.44
C ASP A 115 32.29 -6.99 16.27
N LEU A 116 32.38 -7.52 15.03
CA LEU A 116 33.10 -8.75 14.64
C LEU A 116 34.47 -8.45 14.00
#